data_AF-A0A7W7CLQ7-F1
#
_entry.id   AF-A0A7W7CLQ7-F1
#
_cell.length_a   1.000
_cell.length_b   1.000
_cell.length_c   1.000
_cell.angle_alpha   90.00
_cell.angle_beta   90.00
_cell.angle_gamma   90.00
#
_symmetry.space_group_name_H-M   'P 1'
#
loop_
_entity.id
_entity.type
_entity.pdbx_description
1 polymer ?
#
loop_
_entity_poly.entity_id
_entity_poly.type
_entity_poly.pdbx_seq_one_letter_code
_entity_poly.pdbx_strand_id
1 'polypeptide(L)'
;MSDTKIDVLVVRWYERRNTTIVRRWLDAAREHLPEAVPVRFGDTEPLRGRGGAEELQAAWARAAPLLFATGKKPVLGISMAGGGTDWPVKYGPTVVHSLTVATGPDDVRVKAFARAVASDDTFYTSASTAGGMTLDRNTLWGPAERREEPYLAPQGDWLGLPPTPPAWCLFGPDYAKLATYGEGSWVSERLRARLDETEPSRRQARKMPRGLRRSAWQLITGR
;
A
#
# COMPACT_ATOMS: atom_id res chain seq x y z
N MET A 1 -10.49 18.08 -25.12
CA MET A 1 -10.54 16.66 -24.70
C MET A 1 -11.36 16.63 -23.43
N SER A 2 -12.38 15.78 -23.35
CA SER A 2 -13.32 15.73 -22.24
C SER A 2 -12.76 14.90 -21.08
N ASP A 3 -12.80 15.46 -19.88
CA ASP A 3 -12.57 14.76 -18.62
C ASP A 3 -13.45 13.51 -18.55
N THR A 4 -12.84 12.34 -18.32
CA THR A 4 -13.59 11.09 -18.18
C THR A 4 -13.63 10.69 -16.71
N LYS A 5 -14.83 10.45 -16.20
CA LYS A 5 -15.05 9.87 -14.87
C LYS A 5 -14.89 8.37 -14.93
N ILE A 6 -14.04 7.82 -14.06
CA ILE A 6 -13.80 6.37 -13.97
C ILE A 6 -13.77 5.91 -12.52
N ASP A 7 -14.12 4.65 -12.31
CA ASP A 7 -13.80 3.93 -11.09
C ASP A 7 -12.41 3.28 -11.24
N VAL A 8 -11.63 3.28 -10.18
CA VAL A 8 -10.32 2.62 -10.14
C VAL A 8 -10.24 1.68 -8.94
N LEU A 9 -9.54 0.56 -9.12
CA LEU A 9 -9.18 -0.34 -8.05
C LEU A 9 -7.83 0.10 -7.47
N VAL A 10 -7.79 0.29 -6.15
CA VAL A 10 -6.58 0.60 -5.40
C VAL A 10 -6.25 -0.57 -4.50
N VAL A 11 -5.12 -1.22 -4.79
CA VAL A 11 -4.58 -2.32 -4.02
C VAL A 11 -3.47 -1.78 -3.12
N ARG A 12 -3.48 -2.13 -1.83
CA ARG A 12 -2.45 -1.74 -0.87
C ARG A 12 -1.87 -2.94 -0.16
N TRP A 13 -0.55 -2.97 -0.01
CA TRP A 13 0.16 -3.95 0.82
C TRP A 13 0.74 -3.22 2.03
N TYR A 14 0.31 -3.64 3.21
CA TYR A 14 0.85 -3.21 4.49
C TYR A 14 1.79 -4.31 4.99
N GLU A 15 3.07 -3.95 5.11
CA GLU A 15 4.10 -4.91 5.48
C GLU A 15 5.11 -4.32 6.45
N ARG A 16 5.84 -5.21 7.12
CA ARG A 16 7.06 -4.82 7.83
C ARG A 16 8.10 -4.41 6.80
N ARG A 17 8.92 -3.42 7.14
CA ARG A 17 9.94 -2.92 6.22
C ARG A 17 10.85 -4.06 5.74
N ASN A 18 10.87 -4.27 4.42
CA ASN A 18 11.64 -5.31 3.75
C ASN A 18 12.29 -4.70 2.49
N THR A 19 13.48 -5.18 2.13
CA THR A 19 14.28 -4.68 1.00
C THR A 19 13.98 -5.35 -0.34
N THR A 20 13.07 -6.32 -0.37
CA THR A 20 12.83 -7.19 -1.54
C THR A 20 11.65 -6.76 -2.41
N ILE A 21 10.98 -5.65 -2.10
CA ILE A 21 9.74 -5.26 -2.78
C ILE A 21 9.91 -5.09 -4.29
N VAL A 22 11.00 -4.48 -4.76
CA VAL A 22 11.22 -4.26 -6.21
C VAL A 22 11.30 -5.58 -6.96
N ARG A 23 12.07 -6.55 -6.44
CA ARG A 23 12.19 -7.88 -7.03
C ARG A 23 10.82 -8.58 -7.06
N ARG A 24 10.14 -8.67 -5.90
CA ARG A 24 8.81 -9.29 -5.80
C ARG A 24 7.80 -8.67 -6.77
N TRP A 25 7.83 -7.34 -6.89
CA TRP A 25 6.95 -6.60 -7.79
C TRP A 25 7.21 -6.94 -9.26
N LEU A 26 8.47 -6.93 -9.69
CA LEU A 26 8.83 -7.21 -11.06
C LEU A 26 8.54 -8.67 -11.44
N ASP A 27 8.80 -9.61 -10.55
CA ASP A 27 8.51 -11.02 -10.76
C ASP A 27 6.98 -11.24 -10.89
N ALA A 28 6.20 -10.72 -9.95
CA ALA A 28 4.73 -10.79 -10.00
C ALA A 28 4.15 -10.08 -11.23
N ALA A 29 4.70 -8.93 -11.61
CA ALA A 29 4.25 -8.18 -12.79
C ALA A 29 4.47 -8.99 -14.05
N ARG A 30 5.68 -9.54 -14.26
CA ARG A 30 5.98 -10.35 -15.44
C ARG A 30 5.08 -11.57 -15.57
N GLU A 31 4.73 -12.20 -14.45
CA GLU A 31 3.94 -13.43 -14.46
C GLU A 31 2.43 -13.17 -14.59
N HIS A 32 1.88 -12.19 -13.88
CA HIS A 32 0.43 -12.03 -13.73
C HIS A 32 -0.12 -10.72 -14.33
N LEU A 33 0.67 -9.65 -14.34
CA LEU A 33 0.22 -8.32 -14.75
C LEU A 33 1.35 -7.53 -15.44
N PRO A 34 1.74 -7.87 -16.69
CA PRO A 34 2.92 -7.28 -17.34
C PRO A 34 2.84 -5.75 -17.52
N GLU A 35 1.64 -5.19 -17.54
CA GLU A 35 1.36 -3.76 -17.60
C GLU A 35 1.78 -3.03 -16.31
N ALA A 36 1.96 -3.75 -15.20
CA ALA A 36 2.48 -3.22 -13.93
C ALA A 36 4.01 -3.12 -13.87
N VAL A 37 4.73 -3.53 -14.91
CA VAL A 37 6.17 -3.28 -15.03
C VAL A 37 6.39 -1.76 -15.18
N PRO A 38 7.12 -1.11 -14.26
CA PRO A 38 7.33 0.34 -14.32
C PRO A 38 7.99 0.83 -15.62
N VAL A 39 7.43 1.87 -16.22
CA VAL A 39 7.95 2.56 -17.43
C VAL A 39 8.62 3.90 -17.07
N ARG A 40 8.10 4.56 -16.04
CA ARG A 40 8.67 5.77 -15.43
C ARG A 40 8.66 5.60 -13.92
N PHE A 41 9.65 6.18 -13.26
CA PHE A 41 9.73 6.17 -11.80
C PHE A 41 10.51 7.37 -11.25
N GLY A 42 10.25 7.73 -10.01
CA GLY A 42 10.88 8.86 -9.33
C GLY A 42 10.32 9.05 -7.92
N ASP A 43 11.06 9.77 -7.08
CA ASP A 43 10.63 10.16 -5.73
C ASP A 43 9.74 11.41 -5.74
N THR A 44 9.76 12.17 -6.84
CA THR A 44 9.03 13.41 -7.03
C THR A 44 8.46 13.47 -8.44
N GLU A 45 7.30 14.11 -8.58
CA GLU A 45 6.74 14.43 -9.89
C GLU A 45 7.43 15.68 -10.49
N PRO A 46 7.69 15.71 -11.81
CA PRO A 46 7.42 14.65 -12.80
C PRO A 46 8.42 13.50 -12.71
N LEU A 47 7.97 12.26 -12.95
CA LEU A 47 8.78 11.04 -12.87
C LEU A 47 9.88 11.02 -13.96
N ARG A 48 11.13 11.26 -13.57
CA ARG A 48 12.26 11.41 -14.50
C ARG A 48 12.97 10.10 -14.83
N GLY A 49 12.94 9.13 -13.92
CA GLY A 49 13.61 7.84 -14.06
C GLY A 49 12.99 6.96 -15.14
N ARG A 50 13.84 6.20 -15.82
CA ARG A 50 13.54 5.22 -16.87
C ARG A 50 14.58 4.10 -16.77
N GLY A 51 14.25 2.90 -17.23
CA GLY A 51 15.20 1.78 -17.29
C GLY A 51 14.54 0.44 -17.01
N GLY A 52 15.37 -0.56 -16.76
CA GLY A 52 14.97 -1.90 -16.38
C GLY A 52 14.99 -2.11 -14.86
N ALA A 53 15.24 -3.35 -14.46
CA ALA A 53 15.19 -3.77 -13.06
C ALA A 53 16.27 -3.09 -12.21
N GLU A 54 17.48 -2.91 -12.75
CA GLU A 54 18.61 -2.33 -12.03
C GLU A 54 18.42 -0.83 -11.77
N GLU A 55 17.96 -0.08 -12.76
CA GLU A 55 17.68 1.35 -12.60
C GLU A 55 16.52 1.59 -11.65
N LEU A 56 15.48 0.75 -11.70
CA LEU A 56 14.37 0.79 -10.76
C LEU A 56 14.85 0.48 -9.32
N GLN A 57 15.67 -0.56 -9.15
CA GLN A 57 16.26 -0.91 -7.85
C GLN A 57 17.13 0.21 -7.29
N ALA A 58 17.95 0.84 -8.13
CA ALA A 58 18.79 1.97 -7.73
C ALA A 58 17.98 3.21 -7.37
N ALA A 59 16.90 3.50 -8.12
CA ALA A 59 15.98 4.58 -7.79
C ALA A 59 15.23 4.32 -6.48
N TRP A 60 14.74 3.09 -6.29
CA TRP A 60 14.09 2.66 -5.06
C TRP A 60 15.02 2.79 -3.84
N ALA A 61 16.28 2.38 -3.97
CA ALA A 61 17.26 2.44 -2.89
C ALA A 61 17.59 3.88 -2.46
N ARG A 62 17.44 4.87 -3.35
CA ARG A 62 17.65 6.29 -3.04
C ARG A 62 16.39 7.00 -2.55
N ALA A 63 15.21 6.51 -2.94
CA ALA A 63 13.96 7.17 -2.62
C ALA A 63 13.67 7.15 -1.10
N ALA A 64 13.19 8.28 -0.58
CA ALA A 64 12.66 8.42 0.77
C ALA A 64 11.60 9.55 0.81
N PRO A 65 10.37 9.32 1.32
CA PRO A 65 9.85 8.06 1.83
C PRO A 65 9.22 7.16 0.74
N LEU A 66 8.95 7.68 -0.46
CA LEU A 66 8.21 6.94 -1.47
C LEU A 66 8.95 6.99 -2.81
N LEU A 67 8.88 5.88 -3.53
CA LEU A 67 9.13 5.83 -4.95
C LEU A 67 7.78 5.72 -5.67
N PHE A 68 7.49 6.70 -6.52
CA PHE A 68 6.35 6.66 -7.43
C PHE A 68 6.77 6.05 -8.77
N ALA A 69 5.85 5.35 -9.40
CA ALA A 69 6.05 4.77 -10.71
C ALA A 69 4.75 4.73 -11.51
N THR A 70 4.87 4.59 -12.83
CA THR A 70 3.74 4.35 -13.73
C THR A 70 3.99 3.12 -14.60
N GLY A 71 2.92 2.37 -14.85
CA GLY A 71 2.92 1.23 -15.76
C GLY A 71 2.32 1.58 -17.13
N LYS A 72 1.89 0.55 -17.86
CA LYS A 72 1.01 0.67 -19.03
C LYS A 72 -0.45 0.54 -18.57
N LYS A 73 -1.40 1.06 -19.35
CA LYS A 73 -2.83 0.81 -19.09
C LYS A 73 -3.09 -0.70 -19.01
N PRO A 74 -3.89 -1.18 -18.04
CA PRO A 74 -4.77 -0.40 -17.17
C PRO A 74 -4.12 0.15 -15.88
N VAL A 75 -2.81 -0.03 -15.67
CA VAL A 75 -2.10 0.48 -14.49
C VAL A 75 -1.85 1.97 -14.61
N LEU A 76 -2.44 2.74 -13.69
CA LEU A 76 -2.40 4.20 -13.67
C LEU A 76 -1.36 4.76 -12.70
N GLY A 77 -1.08 4.03 -11.62
CA GLY A 77 -0.15 4.49 -10.59
C GLY A 77 0.42 3.36 -9.76
N ILE A 78 1.66 3.53 -9.35
CA ILE A 78 2.40 2.63 -8.47
C ILE A 78 3.08 3.51 -7.41
N SER A 79 3.00 3.09 -6.15
CA SER A 79 3.78 3.67 -5.06
C SER A 79 4.44 2.56 -4.28
N MET A 80 5.72 2.73 -3.97
CA MET A 80 6.46 1.83 -3.11
C MET A 80 7.12 2.62 -2.00
N ALA A 81 7.09 2.12 -0.77
CA ALA A 81 7.98 2.63 0.26
C ALA A 81 9.44 2.54 -0.18
N GLY A 82 10.15 3.65 -0.07
CA GLY A 82 11.54 3.79 -0.49
C GLY A 82 12.52 2.98 0.35
N GLY A 83 13.58 2.52 -0.30
CA GLY A 83 14.68 1.76 0.31
C GLY A 83 15.71 2.63 1.02
N GLY A 84 15.63 3.96 0.89
CA GLY A 84 16.60 4.89 1.44
C GLY A 84 16.79 4.74 2.96
N THR A 85 18.05 4.76 3.38
CA THR A 85 18.46 4.70 4.80
C THR A 85 18.25 6.01 5.53
N ASP A 86 18.16 7.13 4.79
CA ASP A 86 17.91 8.48 5.32
C ASP A 86 16.45 8.69 5.77
N TRP A 87 15.73 7.58 5.94
CA TRP A 87 14.41 7.55 6.51
C TRP A 87 14.49 8.09 7.94
N PRO A 88 13.90 9.25 8.23
CA PRO A 88 14.07 9.83 9.56
C PRO A 88 13.49 8.87 10.59
N VAL A 89 14.27 8.65 11.66
CA VAL A 89 14.01 7.75 12.81
C VAL A 89 12.56 7.87 13.34
N LYS A 90 11.92 9.02 13.09
CA LYS A 90 10.54 9.31 13.49
C LYS A 90 9.49 8.35 12.93
N TYR A 91 9.70 7.74 11.77
CA TYR A 91 8.69 6.88 11.16
C TYR A 91 8.65 5.48 11.81
N GLY A 92 7.44 4.92 11.89
CA GLY A 92 7.19 3.58 12.42
C GLY A 92 7.66 2.44 11.49
N PRO A 93 7.53 1.19 11.96
CA PRO A 93 8.07 0.00 11.29
C PRO A 93 7.25 -0.48 10.08
N THR A 94 6.08 0.12 9.85
CA THR A 94 5.15 -0.29 8.78
C THR A 94 5.44 0.50 7.52
N VAL A 95 5.50 -0.21 6.40
CA VAL A 95 5.56 0.38 5.07
C VAL A 95 4.30 0.04 4.28
N VAL A 96 4.00 0.88 3.29
CA VAL A 96 2.85 0.69 2.40
C VAL A 96 3.31 0.77 0.96
N HIS A 97 2.82 -0.17 0.17
CA HIS A 97 2.95 -0.17 -1.29
C HIS A 97 1.54 -0.09 -1.88
N SER A 98 1.37 0.53 -3.04
CA SER A 98 0.07 0.61 -3.70
C SER A 98 0.14 0.48 -5.20
N LEU A 99 -0.91 -0.11 -5.77
CA LEU A 99 -1.18 -0.22 -7.20
C LEU A 99 -2.55 0.39 -7.46
N THR A 100 -2.64 1.29 -8.44
CA THR A 100 -3.90 1.88 -8.91
C THR A 100 -4.16 1.43 -10.33
N VAL A 101 -5.31 0.79 -10.57
CA VAL A 101 -5.66 0.17 -11.85
C VAL A 101 -7.07 0.59 -12.29
N ALA A 102 -7.24 0.92 -13.56
CA ALA A 102 -8.55 1.17 -14.17
C ALA A 102 -9.27 -0.14 -14.53
N THR A 103 -9.61 -0.94 -13.53
CA THR A 103 -10.36 -2.20 -13.66
C THR A 103 -11.25 -2.41 -12.43
N GLY A 104 -12.14 -3.40 -12.49
CA GLY A 104 -13.01 -3.79 -11.39
C GLY A 104 -12.32 -4.73 -10.38
N PRO A 105 -12.90 -4.90 -9.17
CA PRO A 105 -12.34 -5.76 -8.13
C PRO A 105 -12.29 -7.25 -8.50
N ASP A 106 -13.08 -7.69 -9.49
CA ASP A 106 -13.15 -9.08 -9.95
C ASP A 106 -12.05 -9.47 -10.94
N ASP A 107 -11.12 -8.54 -11.26
CA ASP A 107 -9.99 -8.82 -12.14
C ASP A 107 -9.05 -9.87 -11.53
N VAL A 108 -9.12 -11.08 -12.08
CA VAL A 108 -8.36 -12.25 -11.60
C VAL A 108 -6.86 -12.06 -11.72
N ARG A 109 -6.39 -11.26 -12.69
CA ARG A 109 -4.97 -11.00 -12.92
C ARG A 109 -4.43 -10.06 -11.84
N VAL A 110 -5.18 -9.02 -11.49
CA VAL A 110 -4.83 -8.12 -10.38
C VAL A 110 -4.82 -8.89 -9.06
N LYS A 111 -5.79 -9.77 -8.83
CA LYS A 111 -5.82 -10.61 -7.63
C LYS A 111 -4.65 -11.59 -7.55
N ALA A 112 -4.26 -12.21 -8.67
CA ALA A 112 -3.08 -13.07 -8.76
C ALA A 112 -1.79 -12.28 -8.51
N PHE A 113 -1.63 -11.14 -9.18
CA PHE A 113 -0.53 -10.20 -8.95
C PHE A 113 -0.43 -9.82 -7.47
N ALA A 114 -1.54 -9.47 -6.82
CA ALA A 114 -1.53 -9.05 -5.43
C ALA A 114 -1.12 -10.15 -4.45
N ARG A 115 -1.47 -11.40 -4.74
CA ARG A 115 -0.99 -12.57 -3.99
C ARG A 115 0.51 -12.79 -4.19
N ALA A 116 1.00 -12.68 -5.42
CA ALA A 116 2.40 -12.91 -5.74
C ALA A 116 3.35 -11.83 -5.21
N VAL A 117 2.88 -10.58 -5.09
CA VAL A 117 3.65 -9.51 -4.44
C VAL A 117 3.77 -9.73 -2.94
N ALA A 118 2.76 -10.31 -2.27
CA ALA A 118 2.78 -10.49 -0.83
C ALA A 118 3.94 -11.38 -0.35
N SER A 119 4.48 -11.09 0.82
CA SER A 119 5.53 -11.87 1.49
C SER A 119 5.11 -12.27 2.90
N ASP A 120 5.97 -13.01 3.60
CA ASP A 120 5.77 -13.33 5.02
C ASP A 120 5.74 -12.08 5.92
N ASP A 121 6.33 -10.97 5.47
CA ASP A 121 6.28 -9.67 6.16
C ASP A 121 5.00 -8.89 5.86
N THR A 122 4.26 -9.27 4.81
CA THR A 122 2.98 -8.65 4.45
C THR A 122 1.90 -9.18 5.39
N PHE A 123 1.39 -8.29 6.25
CA PHE A 123 0.42 -8.68 7.26
C PHE A 123 -1.02 -8.32 6.86
N TYR A 124 -1.21 -7.37 5.94
CA TYR A 124 -2.53 -7.04 5.39
C TYR A 124 -2.39 -6.53 3.96
N THR A 125 -3.23 -7.06 3.07
CA THR A 125 -3.42 -6.53 1.72
C THR A 125 -4.89 -6.24 1.50
N SER A 126 -5.23 -5.07 0.98
CA SER A 126 -6.59 -4.66 0.68
C SER A 126 -6.72 -4.26 -0.78
N ALA A 127 -7.93 -4.43 -1.34
CA ALA A 127 -8.30 -3.83 -2.60
C ALA A 127 -9.66 -3.14 -2.48
N SER A 128 -9.66 -1.84 -2.76
CA SER A 128 -10.83 -0.98 -2.61
C SER A 128 -11.06 -0.16 -3.86
N THR A 129 -12.32 0.12 -4.16
CA THR A 129 -12.68 0.94 -5.31
C THR A 129 -12.71 2.42 -4.90
N ALA A 130 -11.92 3.25 -5.57
CA ALA A 130 -12.09 4.71 -5.57
C ALA A 130 -12.97 5.08 -6.75
N GLY A 131 -14.18 5.57 -6.48
CA GLY A 131 -15.17 5.82 -7.52
C GLY A 131 -15.25 7.27 -7.99
N GLY A 132 -15.59 7.49 -9.26
CA GLY A 132 -15.83 8.83 -9.82
C GLY A 132 -14.56 9.71 -9.94
N MET A 133 -13.39 9.08 -10.08
CA MET A 133 -12.12 9.76 -10.27
C MET A 133 -12.07 10.42 -11.65
N THR A 134 -11.51 11.62 -11.76
CA THR A 134 -11.28 12.25 -13.07
C THR A 134 -9.96 11.76 -13.65
N LEU A 135 -9.98 11.21 -14.86
CA LEU A 135 -8.78 10.84 -15.61
C LEU A 135 -8.53 11.87 -16.71
N ASP A 136 -7.41 12.61 -16.61
CA ASP A 136 -6.91 13.48 -17.68
C ASP A 136 -5.45 13.11 -18.01
N ARG A 137 -5.18 12.86 -19.30
CA ARG A 137 -3.83 12.54 -19.83
C ARG A 137 -3.06 11.47 -19.02
N ASN A 138 -3.78 10.45 -18.54
CA ASN A 138 -3.29 9.36 -17.67
C ASN A 138 -2.95 9.76 -16.22
N THR A 139 -3.29 10.96 -15.79
CA THR A 139 -3.19 11.37 -14.40
C THR A 139 -4.58 11.39 -13.77
N LEU A 140 -4.70 10.78 -12.60
CA LEU A 140 -5.92 10.77 -11.81
C LEU A 140 -5.96 12.03 -10.95
N TRP A 141 -7.08 12.75 -10.98
CA TRP A 141 -7.28 13.97 -10.21
C TRP A 141 -8.64 14.01 -9.53
N GLY A 142 -8.71 14.84 -8.49
CA GLY A 142 -9.93 15.13 -7.74
C GLY A 142 -10.21 14.15 -6.61
N PRO A 143 -11.02 14.54 -5.62
CA PRO A 143 -11.50 13.61 -4.62
C PRO A 143 -12.38 12.56 -5.30
N ALA A 144 -12.20 11.30 -4.95
CA ALA A 144 -13.13 10.26 -5.34
C ALA A 144 -14.53 10.59 -4.79
N GLU A 145 -15.56 10.48 -5.63
CA GLU A 145 -16.96 10.60 -5.20
C GLU A 145 -17.31 9.50 -4.20
N ARG A 146 -16.75 8.31 -4.41
CA ARG A 146 -16.74 7.21 -3.43
C ARG A 146 -15.33 7.01 -2.91
N ARG A 147 -15.13 7.28 -1.63
CA ARG A 147 -13.82 7.13 -0.98
C ARG A 147 -13.42 5.65 -0.95
N GLU A 148 -12.18 5.43 -1.36
CA GLU A 148 -11.46 4.18 -1.09
C GLU A 148 -11.17 3.99 0.40
N GLU A 149 -10.55 2.86 0.73
CA GLU A 149 -10.01 2.61 2.06
C GLU A 149 -9.11 3.77 2.52
N PRO A 150 -9.26 4.24 3.76
CA PRO A 150 -8.36 5.25 4.32
C PRO A 150 -6.92 4.72 4.38
N TYR A 151 -5.95 5.61 4.38
CA TYR A 151 -4.55 5.22 4.55
C TYR A 151 -4.27 4.80 6.01
N LEU A 152 -3.99 3.51 6.24
CA LEU A 152 -3.92 2.88 7.57
C LEU A 152 -2.52 2.86 8.23
N ALA A 153 -1.52 3.50 7.63
CA ALA A 153 -0.17 3.57 8.23
C ALA A 153 0.47 4.97 8.14
N PRO A 154 -0.24 6.04 8.55
CA PRO A 154 0.35 7.37 8.58
C PRO A 154 1.61 7.34 9.45
N GLN A 155 2.67 7.99 8.96
CA GLN A 155 3.98 8.00 9.62
C GLN A 155 4.60 6.61 9.85
N GLY A 156 4.14 5.56 9.16
CA GLY A 156 4.67 4.20 9.31
C GLY A 156 4.15 3.45 10.55
N ASP A 157 3.17 3.99 11.25
CA ASP A 157 2.50 3.31 12.37
C ASP A 157 1.19 2.69 11.92
N TRP A 158 1.08 1.37 12.06
CA TRP A 158 -0.13 0.63 11.70
C TRP A 158 -1.30 0.95 12.64
N LEU A 159 -2.41 1.40 12.07
CA LEU A 159 -3.60 1.83 12.81
C LEU A 159 -4.61 0.71 13.09
N GLY A 160 -4.58 -0.37 12.31
CA GLY A 160 -5.61 -1.42 12.33
C GLY A 160 -6.32 -1.55 10.99
N LEU A 161 -7.29 -2.46 10.94
CA LEU A 161 -8.10 -2.77 9.77
C LEU A 161 -9.15 -1.67 9.51
N PRO A 162 -9.62 -1.46 8.27
CA PRO A 162 -10.58 -0.40 8.00
C PRO A 162 -11.93 -0.61 8.73
N PRO A 163 -12.72 0.45 8.93
CA PRO A 163 -14.04 0.30 9.55
C PRO A 163 -15.01 -0.50 8.65
N THR A 164 -14.87 -0.37 7.33
CA THR A 164 -15.68 -1.06 6.31
C THR A 164 -14.85 -2.09 5.55
N PRO A 165 -15.43 -3.24 5.15
CA PRO A 165 -14.69 -4.24 4.40
C PRO A 165 -14.26 -3.69 3.03
N PRO A 166 -13.02 -3.95 2.58
CA PRO A 166 -12.62 -3.69 1.20
C PRO A 166 -13.34 -4.66 0.24
N ALA A 167 -13.23 -4.45 -1.07
CA ALA A 167 -13.80 -5.37 -2.07
C ALA A 167 -13.23 -6.79 -1.92
N TRP A 168 -11.94 -6.88 -1.61
CA TRP A 168 -11.32 -8.09 -1.06
C TRP A 168 -10.09 -7.73 -0.24
N CYS A 169 -9.65 -8.66 0.61
CA CYS A 169 -8.41 -8.56 1.36
C CYS A 169 -7.69 -9.91 1.46
N LEU A 170 -6.40 -9.86 1.77
CA LEU A 170 -5.59 -10.99 2.16
C LEU A 170 -4.99 -10.69 3.53
N PHE A 171 -5.06 -11.66 4.44
CA PHE A 171 -4.43 -11.56 5.75
C PHE A 171 -3.12 -12.33 5.72
N GLY A 172 -2.04 -11.68 6.15
CA GLY A 172 -0.79 -12.37 6.42
C GLY A 172 -0.92 -13.34 7.61
N PRO A 173 0.10 -14.19 7.85
CA PRO A 173 0.05 -15.23 8.88
C PRO A 173 -0.32 -14.73 10.28
N ASP A 174 0.09 -13.50 10.54
CA ASP A 174 -0.09 -12.76 11.78
C ASP A 174 -1.55 -12.31 12.00
N TYR A 175 -2.23 -11.85 10.95
CA TYR A 175 -3.64 -11.45 11.01
C TYR A 175 -4.60 -12.60 10.78
N ALA A 176 -4.23 -13.62 10.02
CA ALA A 176 -5.09 -14.75 9.69
C ALA A 176 -5.60 -15.47 10.97
N LYS A 177 -4.79 -15.47 12.04
CA LYS A 177 -5.16 -16.05 13.34
C LYS A 177 -6.12 -15.18 14.16
N LEU A 178 -6.17 -13.88 13.86
CA LEU A 178 -6.94 -12.88 14.61
C LEU A 178 -8.26 -12.54 13.91
N ALA A 179 -8.30 -12.62 12.59
CA ALA A 179 -9.46 -12.42 11.75
C ALA A 179 -10.39 -13.63 11.82
N THR A 180 -11.02 -13.84 12.99
CA THR A 180 -12.21 -14.69 13.08
C THR A 180 -13.39 -13.86 12.55
N TYR A 181 -13.97 -14.27 11.42
CA TYR A 181 -15.22 -13.68 10.93
C TYR A 181 -16.30 -13.95 11.98
N GLY A 182 -16.80 -12.87 12.61
CA GLY A 182 -17.87 -12.95 13.60
C GLY A 182 -19.23 -12.72 12.96
N GLU A 183 -20.29 -13.21 13.60
CA GLU A 183 -21.68 -12.99 13.17
C GLU A 183 -22.00 -11.49 13.07
N GLY A 184 -22.14 -10.99 11.84
CA GLY A 184 -22.61 -9.62 11.55
C GLY A 184 -21.55 -8.51 11.43
N SER A 185 -20.26 -8.80 11.69
CA SER A 185 -19.20 -7.79 11.59
C SER A 185 -17.96 -8.38 10.88
N TRP A 186 -17.45 -7.68 9.86
CA TRP A 186 -16.37 -8.24 9.02
C TRP A 186 -15.07 -8.51 9.82
N VAL A 187 -14.78 -7.69 10.83
CA VAL A 187 -13.74 -7.95 11.86
C VAL A 187 -14.13 -7.39 13.22
N SER A 188 -13.59 -7.99 14.28
CA SER A 188 -13.74 -7.53 15.67
C SER A 188 -13.32 -6.07 15.82
N GLU A 189 -14.09 -5.29 16.58
CA GLU A 189 -13.85 -3.86 16.84
C GLU A 189 -12.41 -3.58 17.35
N ARG A 190 -11.84 -4.50 18.12
CA ARG A 190 -10.47 -4.38 18.64
C ARG A 190 -9.37 -4.36 17.56
N LEU A 191 -9.69 -4.84 16.35
CA LEU A 191 -8.78 -4.87 15.21
C LEU A 191 -8.98 -3.68 14.27
N ARG A 192 -10.05 -2.91 14.43
CA ARG A 192 -10.37 -1.78 13.56
C ARG A 192 -9.53 -0.56 13.90
N ALA A 193 -9.13 0.18 12.87
CA ALA A 193 -8.53 1.48 12.96
C ALA A 193 -9.54 2.48 13.53
N ARG A 194 -9.07 3.30 14.48
CA ARG A 194 -9.86 4.32 15.18
C ARG A 194 -9.62 5.68 14.56
N LEU A 195 -10.14 5.86 13.36
CA LEU A 195 -9.84 7.02 12.51
C LEU A 195 -10.52 8.32 12.98
N ASP A 196 -11.48 8.19 13.89
CA ASP A 196 -12.27 9.25 14.51
C ASP A 196 -11.62 9.84 15.77
N GLU A 197 -10.57 9.21 16.32
CA GLU A 197 -9.82 9.77 17.46
C GLU A 197 -9.01 11.02 17.03
N THR A 198 -8.82 11.98 17.94
CA THR A 198 -8.17 13.28 17.67
C THR A 198 -6.72 13.18 17.15
N GLU A 199 -6.07 12.04 17.36
CA GLU A 199 -4.70 11.81 16.88
C GLU A 199 -4.42 10.31 16.62
N PRO A 200 -4.99 9.75 15.54
CA PRO A 200 -4.99 8.30 15.32
C PRO A 200 -3.56 7.77 15.12
N SER A 201 -2.65 8.58 14.57
CA SER A 201 -1.23 8.25 14.42
C SER A 201 -0.48 8.10 15.74
N ARG A 202 -0.99 8.63 16.87
CA ARG A 202 -0.33 8.49 18.19
C ARG A 202 -0.76 7.25 18.97
N ARG A 203 -1.78 6.51 18.52
CA ARG A 203 -2.20 5.25 19.16
C ARG A 203 -1.99 4.07 18.22
N GLN A 204 -0.88 3.37 18.48
CA GLN A 204 -0.55 2.10 17.84
C GLN A 204 -1.67 1.07 18.02
N ALA A 205 -1.89 0.21 17.02
CA ALA A 205 -2.79 -0.92 17.14
C ALA A 205 -2.55 -1.69 18.45
N ARG A 206 -3.61 -1.92 19.22
CA ARG A 206 -3.58 -2.40 20.62
C ARG A 206 -2.77 -3.68 20.84
N LYS A 207 -2.63 -4.50 19.79
CA LYS A 207 -1.71 -5.63 19.68
C LYS A 207 -1.24 -5.73 18.23
N MET A 208 -0.01 -5.33 17.96
CA MET A 208 0.69 -5.88 16.80
C MET A 208 0.93 -7.37 17.06
N PRO A 209 0.65 -8.27 16.10
CA PRO A 209 1.06 -9.65 16.19
C PRO A 209 2.59 -9.72 16.37
N ARG A 210 3.02 -10.49 17.38
CA ARG A 210 4.33 -10.54 18.07
C ARG A 210 5.45 -9.60 17.54
N GLY A 211 5.90 -8.68 18.39
CA GLY A 211 7.26 -8.09 18.33
C GLY A 211 7.37 -6.58 18.12
N LEU A 212 6.27 -5.87 17.89
CA LEU A 212 6.29 -4.45 17.49
C LEU A 212 5.92 -3.48 18.62
N ARG A 213 6.33 -3.77 19.85
CA ARG A 213 6.50 -2.67 20.80
C ARG A 213 7.87 -2.07 20.48
N ARG A 214 7.92 -0.79 20.09
CA ARG A 214 9.14 0.01 20.33
C ARG A 214 9.50 -0.29 21.77
N SER A 215 10.69 -0.86 22.00
CA SER A 215 11.13 -1.09 23.37
C SER A 215 11.01 0.24 24.10
N ALA A 216 10.49 0.25 25.33
CA ALA A 216 10.37 1.48 26.11
C ALA A 216 11.71 2.25 26.19
N TRP A 217 12.82 1.54 25.95
CA TRP A 217 14.16 2.06 25.74
C TRP A 217 14.32 3.07 24.60
N GLN A 218 13.73 2.87 23.41
CA GLN A 218 13.85 3.84 22.30
C GLN A 218 13.16 5.19 22.59
N LEU A 219 12.13 5.20 23.45
CA LEU A 219 11.49 6.45 23.90
C LEU A 219 12.34 7.19 24.93
N ILE A 220 13.24 6.49 25.65
CA ILE A 220 14.11 7.08 26.68
C ILE A 220 15.44 7.54 26.09
N THR A 221 15.97 6.88 25.04
CA THR A 221 17.33 7.15 24.54
C THR A 221 17.43 8.10 23.35
N GLY A 222 16.33 8.53 22.73
CA GLY A 222 16.36 9.53 21.65
C GLY A 222 17.35 9.21 20.52
N ARG A 223 17.55 7.93 20.21
CA ARG A 223 18.42 7.44 19.13
C ARG A 223 17.60 6.60 18.16
#